data_AF-A0A9R1X1V4-F1
#
_entry.id   AF-A0A9R1X1V4-F1
#
_cell.length_a   1.000
_cell.length_b   1.000
_cell.length_c   1.000
_cell.angle_alpha   90.00
_cell.angle_beta   90.00
_cell.angle_gamma   90.00
#
_symmetry.space_group_name_H-M   'P 1'
#
loop_
_entity.id
_entity.type
_entity.pdbx_description
1 polymer ?
#
loop_
_entity_poly.entity_id
_entity_poly.type
_entity_poly.pdbx_seq_one_letter_code
_entity_poly.pdbx_strand_id
1 'polypeptide(L)'
;MAKIFLWDVQKSSHVYNKLKHEALCNFRLYNSPYAGSKCSITGDIPFLVTHLRDDHKVDMHTGGTFNHSYVKSNPREVENTTWMLTVFHCFGQYFCLHFEAFQLGMTPVYMALLRFMGDEADARNYNYRLEVGTNGRKLIWEGTLRSIKDRHRKVRDTHDGLII
;
A
#
# COMPACT_ATOMS: atom_id res chain seq x y z
N MET A 1 -10.61 -23.19 -42.42
CA MET A 1 -10.03 -22.21 -41.48
C MET A 1 -11.12 -21.23 -41.08
N ALA A 2 -11.50 -21.18 -39.79
CA ALA A 2 -12.52 -20.25 -39.31
C ALA A 2 -11.86 -18.93 -38.85
N LYS A 3 -12.40 -17.79 -39.31
CA LYS A 3 -12.05 -16.45 -38.83
C LYS A 3 -13.12 -15.99 -37.83
N ILE A 4 -12.70 -15.69 -36.60
CA ILE A 4 -13.55 -15.04 -35.60
C ILE A 4 -13.43 -13.53 -35.81
N PHE A 5 -14.56 -12.85 -36.04
CA PHE A 5 -14.65 -11.39 -35.98
C PHE A 5 -15.12 -10.99 -34.58
N LEU A 6 -14.28 -10.28 -33.84
CA LEU A 6 -14.68 -9.56 -32.63
C LEU A 6 -15.42 -8.30 -33.07
N TRP A 7 -16.74 -8.24 -32.83
CA TRP A 7 -17.50 -7.00 -32.91
C TRP A 7 -17.24 -6.16 -31.65
N ASP A 8 -17.11 -4.85 -31.84
CA ASP A 8 -16.79 -3.82 -30.85
C ASP A 8 -17.34 -4.08 -29.44
N VAL A 9 -16.44 -4.19 -28.45
CA VAL A 9 -16.81 -4.11 -27.03
C VAL A 9 -17.04 -2.64 -26.68
N GLN A 10 -18.26 -2.13 -26.89
CA GLN A 10 -18.62 -0.80 -26.39
C GLN A 10 -18.82 -0.82 -24.87
N LYS A 11 -17.91 -0.17 -24.13
CA LYS A 11 -18.08 0.08 -22.68
C LYS A 11 -19.22 1.10 -22.47
N SER A 12 -20.21 0.74 -21.64
CA SER A 12 -21.30 1.62 -21.23
C SER A 12 -20.80 2.99 -20.72
N SER A 13 -21.33 4.08 -21.28
CA SER A 13 -21.00 5.48 -20.95
C SER A 13 -21.21 5.83 -19.47
N HIS A 14 -22.16 5.17 -18.81
CA HIS A 14 -22.45 5.36 -17.39
C HIS A 14 -21.32 4.86 -16.49
N VAL A 15 -20.72 3.71 -16.83
CA VAL A 15 -19.58 3.15 -16.07
C VAL A 15 -18.37 4.06 -16.23
N TYR A 16 -18.15 4.59 -17.44
CA TYR A 16 -17.05 5.52 -17.71
C TYR A 16 -17.21 6.85 -16.94
N ASN A 17 -18.41 7.41 -16.91
CA ASN A 17 -18.69 8.63 -16.14
C ASN A 17 -18.60 8.41 -14.62
N LYS A 18 -19.04 7.25 -14.12
CA LYS A 18 -18.85 6.86 -12.73
C LYS A 18 -17.37 6.76 -12.36
N LEU A 19 -16.56 6.08 -13.17
CA LEU A 19 -15.11 5.96 -12.93
C LEU A 19 -14.40 7.32 -12.96
N LYS A 20 -14.81 8.23 -13.86
CA LYS A 20 -14.30 9.61 -13.89
C LYS A 20 -14.67 10.40 -12.64
N HIS A 21 -15.93 10.32 -12.21
CA HIS A 21 -16.37 10.97 -10.97
C HIS A 21 -15.61 10.42 -9.76
N GLU A 22 -15.52 9.10 -9.61
CA GLU A 22 -14.80 8.46 -8.51
C GLU A 22 -13.30 8.79 -8.48
N ALA A 23 -12.70 9.11 -9.63
CA ALA A 23 -11.31 9.57 -9.70
C ALA A 23 -11.11 11.01 -9.21
N LEU A 24 -12.16 11.84 -9.23
CA LEU A 24 -12.11 13.27 -8.91
C LEU A 24 -12.92 13.63 -7.65
N CYS A 25 -13.62 12.68 -7.05
CA CYS A 25 -14.53 12.92 -5.94
C CYS A 25 -13.80 12.91 -4.59
N ASN A 26 -13.84 14.05 -3.90
CA ASN A 26 -13.27 14.21 -2.55
C ASN A 26 -14.06 13.42 -1.50
N PHE A 27 -15.36 13.18 -1.70
CA PHE A 27 -16.22 12.40 -0.78
C PHE A 27 -16.06 10.89 -0.94
N ARG A 28 -15.18 10.44 -1.83
CA ARG A 28 -14.94 9.01 -2.03
C ARG A 28 -14.30 8.40 -0.78
N LEU A 29 -14.95 7.36 -0.27
CA LEU A 29 -14.45 6.53 0.82
C LEU A 29 -13.17 5.78 0.45
N TYR A 30 -12.40 5.42 1.46
CA TYR A 30 -11.11 4.75 1.32
C TYR A 30 -11.31 3.23 1.35
N ASN A 31 -10.54 2.50 0.56
CA ASN A 31 -10.47 1.05 0.67
C ASN A 31 -9.49 0.67 1.78
N SER A 32 -9.76 -0.43 2.47
CA SER A 32 -8.83 -0.98 3.45
C SER A 32 -7.45 -1.22 2.82
N PRO A 33 -6.35 -0.76 3.46
CA PRO A 33 -5.00 -0.99 2.97
C PRO A 33 -4.49 -2.42 3.20
N TYR A 34 -5.29 -3.32 3.79
CA TYR A 34 -4.90 -4.69 4.10
C TYR A 34 -4.79 -5.56 2.82
N ALA A 35 -3.64 -6.21 2.61
CA ALA A 35 -3.33 -6.91 1.36
C ALA A 35 -3.50 -8.44 1.39
N GLY A 36 -3.55 -9.08 2.57
CA GLY A 36 -3.49 -10.56 2.66
C GLY A 36 -4.77 -11.34 2.64
N SER A 37 -5.90 -10.65 2.60
CA SER A 37 -7.20 -11.27 2.44
C SER A 37 -7.94 -10.53 1.33
N LYS A 38 -9.02 -11.11 0.81
CA LYS A 38 -9.96 -10.39 -0.08
C LYS A 38 -10.75 -9.33 0.71
N CYS A 39 -10.08 -8.52 1.52
CA CYS A 39 -10.70 -7.43 2.27
C CYS A 39 -11.20 -6.39 1.27
N SER A 40 -12.52 -6.29 1.14
CA SER A 40 -13.21 -5.31 0.30
C SER A 40 -13.84 -4.19 1.12
N ILE A 41 -13.42 -4.03 2.38
CA ILE A 41 -13.97 -3.03 3.28
C ILE A 41 -13.61 -1.64 2.80
N THR A 42 -14.61 -0.76 2.82
CA THR A 42 -14.52 0.63 2.38
C THR A 42 -15.16 1.50 3.45
N GLY A 43 -14.52 2.61 3.81
CA GLY A 43 -15.03 3.53 4.82
C GLY A 43 -14.18 4.78 4.98
N ASP A 44 -14.50 5.59 5.98
CA ASP A 44 -13.65 6.70 6.39
C ASP A 44 -12.42 6.19 7.17
N ILE A 45 -11.47 7.10 7.45
CA ILE A 45 -10.21 6.72 8.11
C ILE A 45 -10.43 6.15 9.52
N PRO A 46 -11.23 6.78 10.41
CA PRO A 46 -11.50 6.23 11.74
C PRO A 46 -12.12 4.82 11.71
N PHE A 47 -13.06 4.58 10.79
CA PHE A 47 -13.66 3.27 10.59
C PHE A 47 -12.63 2.24 10.10
N LEU A 48 -11.82 2.59 9.10
CA LEU A 48 -10.78 1.68 8.59
C LEU A 48 -9.75 1.34 9.66
N VAL A 49 -9.32 2.30 10.46
CA VAL A 49 -8.38 2.07 11.57
C VAL A 49 -8.98 1.08 12.58
N THR A 50 -10.25 1.25 12.93
CA THR A 50 -10.98 0.34 13.82
C THR A 50 -11.07 -1.07 13.24
N HIS A 51 -11.48 -1.18 11.97
CA HIS A 51 -11.55 -2.45 11.24
C HIS A 51 -10.19 -3.16 11.16
N LEU A 52 -9.12 -2.43 10.85
CA LEU A 52 -7.76 -2.98 10.76
C LEU A 52 -7.28 -3.53 12.11
N ARG A 53 -7.56 -2.81 13.20
CA ARG A 53 -7.21 -3.23 14.56
C ARG A 53 -8.03 -4.44 15.02
N ASP A 54 -9.34 -4.41 14.82
CA ASP A 54 -10.24 -5.36 15.49
C ASP A 54 -10.40 -6.65 14.67
N ASP A 55 -10.51 -6.54 13.34
CA ASP A 55 -10.79 -7.68 12.46
C ASP A 55 -9.49 -8.30 11.92
N HIS A 56 -8.53 -7.45 11.56
CA HIS A 56 -7.26 -7.88 10.99
C HIS A 56 -6.11 -7.96 11.99
N LYS A 57 -6.31 -7.42 13.21
CA LYS A 57 -5.33 -7.44 14.29
C LYS A 57 -3.96 -6.92 13.85
N VAL A 58 -3.96 -5.87 13.03
CA VAL A 58 -2.72 -5.25 12.59
C VAL A 58 -2.04 -4.55 13.75
N ASP A 59 -0.72 -4.48 13.71
CA ASP A 59 0.05 -3.75 14.71
C ASP A 59 -0.26 -2.25 14.62
N MET A 60 -0.49 -1.64 15.78
CA MET A 60 -0.79 -0.22 15.95
C MET A 60 0.34 0.45 16.73
N HIS A 61 0.95 1.48 16.17
CA HIS A 61 2.03 2.24 16.81
C HIS A 61 1.66 3.71 16.99
N THR A 62 2.02 4.30 18.14
CA THR A 62 1.89 5.75 18.36
C THR A 62 3.26 6.40 18.31
N GLY A 63 3.43 7.40 17.47
CA GLY A 63 4.68 8.15 17.30
C GLY A 63 5.23 8.15 15.87
N GLY A 64 6.12 9.10 15.59
CA GLY A 64 6.72 9.30 14.27
C GLY A 64 7.99 8.49 14.00
N THR A 65 8.51 7.79 15.00
CA THR A 65 9.71 6.95 14.89
C THR A 65 9.36 5.54 15.34
N PHE A 66 9.82 4.56 14.57
CA PHE A 66 9.63 3.15 14.85
C PHE A 66 10.82 2.37 14.32
N ASN A 67 11.29 1.42 15.13
CA ASN A 67 12.35 0.50 14.75
C ASN A 67 11.76 -0.91 14.72
N HIS A 68 11.86 -1.60 13.57
CA HIS A 68 11.41 -2.97 13.43
C HIS A 68 12.50 -3.84 12.82
N SER A 69 12.80 -4.93 13.51
CA SER A 69 13.74 -5.94 13.03
C SER A 69 12.96 -7.02 12.29
N TYR A 70 12.94 -6.95 10.96
CA TYR A 70 12.42 -8.06 10.15
C TYR A 70 13.50 -9.14 10.05
N VAL A 71 13.27 -10.28 10.68
CA VAL A 71 14.16 -11.44 10.63
C VAL A 71 13.43 -12.57 9.93
N LYS A 72 13.89 -12.94 8.73
CA LYS A 72 13.40 -14.14 8.02
C LYS A 72 14.44 -15.24 8.14
N SER A 73 14.01 -16.42 8.59
CA SER A 73 14.86 -17.60 8.76
C SER A 73 15.53 -18.04 7.45
N ASN A 74 14.82 -17.88 6.33
CA ASN A 74 15.33 -18.17 4.99
C ASN A 74 14.94 -17.04 4.00
N PRO A 75 15.87 -16.17 3.59
CA PRO A 75 15.57 -15.05 2.70
C PRO A 75 15.25 -15.47 1.25
N ARG A 76 15.55 -16.72 0.87
CA ARG A 76 15.27 -17.25 -0.49
C ARG A 76 13.89 -17.90 -0.61
N GLU A 77 13.25 -18.19 0.51
CA GLU A 77 11.94 -18.85 0.57
C GLU A 77 10.83 -17.82 0.48
N VAL A 78 10.53 -17.36 -0.73
CA VAL A 78 9.36 -16.51 -1.01
C VAL A 78 8.19 -17.41 -1.42
N GLU A 79 7.81 -18.36 -0.56
CA GLU A 79 6.58 -19.12 -0.73
C GLU A 79 5.44 -18.44 0.04
N ASN A 80 4.38 -18.12 -0.71
CA ASN A 80 3.23 -17.29 -0.34
C ASN A 80 3.61 -15.85 0.06
N THR A 81 3.00 -14.89 -0.64
CA THR A 81 3.16 -13.45 -0.45
C THR A 81 3.21 -13.10 1.03
N THR A 82 4.40 -12.92 1.58
CA THR A 82 4.57 -12.50 2.97
C THR A 82 4.43 -11.00 2.96
N TRP A 83 3.30 -10.51 3.43
CA TRP A 83 3.05 -9.08 3.54
C TRP A 83 2.74 -8.77 5.02
N MET A 84 3.12 -7.59 5.45
CA MET A 84 2.86 -7.06 6.78
C MET A 84 2.29 -5.66 6.63
N LEU A 85 1.34 -5.32 7.49
CA LEU A 85 0.77 -4.00 7.60
C LEU A 85 0.88 -3.54 9.05
N THR A 86 1.52 -2.40 9.26
CA THR A 86 1.55 -1.70 10.56
C THR A 86 0.93 -0.32 10.37
N VAL A 87 0.04 0.06 11.28
CA VAL A 87 -0.59 1.40 11.28
C VAL A 87 0.07 2.26 12.33
N PHE A 88 0.34 3.51 11.96
CA PHE A 88 0.98 4.51 12.81
C PHE A 88 0.01 5.65 13.05
N HIS A 89 0.01 6.17 14.27
CA HIS A 89 -0.68 7.40 14.64
C HIS A 89 0.34 8.44 15.13
N CYS A 90 0.51 9.51 14.37
CA CYS A 90 1.38 10.62 14.71
C CYS A 90 0.89 11.91 14.06
N PHE A 91 1.19 13.07 14.66
CA PHE A 91 0.74 14.38 14.16
C PHE A 91 -0.80 14.49 13.97
N GLY A 92 -1.58 13.73 14.74
CA GLY A 92 -3.04 13.67 14.61
C GLY A 92 -3.54 12.97 13.34
N GLN A 93 -2.66 12.26 12.63
CA GLN A 93 -2.95 11.56 11.38
C GLN A 93 -2.57 10.09 11.46
N TYR A 94 -3.13 9.30 10.54
CA TYR A 94 -2.82 7.88 10.41
C TYR A 94 -1.97 7.60 9.19
N PHE A 95 -1.03 6.68 9.35
CA PHE A 95 -0.12 6.23 8.31
C PHE A 95 -0.07 4.71 8.33
N CYS A 96 0.36 4.09 7.24
CA CYS A 96 0.49 2.65 7.17
C CYS A 96 1.78 2.24 6.46
N LEU A 97 2.57 1.38 7.10
CA LEU A 97 3.75 0.75 6.51
C LEU A 97 3.32 -0.56 5.89
N HIS A 98 3.51 -0.68 4.59
CA HIS A 98 3.39 -1.92 3.85
C HIS A 98 4.77 -2.50 3.67
N PHE A 99 4.92 -3.75 4.07
CA PHE A 99 6.07 -4.57 3.74
C PHE A 99 5.57 -5.77 2.93
N GLU A 100 6.18 -6.07 1.79
CA GLU A 100 5.81 -7.20 0.95
C GLU A 100 7.07 -7.89 0.42
N ALA A 101 7.09 -9.23 0.47
CA ALA A 101 8.05 -10.05 -0.27
C ALA A 101 7.37 -10.63 -1.51
N PHE A 102 7.97 -10.42 -2.69
CA PHE A 102 7.45 -10.93 -3.96
C PHE A 102 8.58 -11.27 -4.95
N GLN A 103 8.23 -11.90 -6.06
CA GLN A 103 9.15 -12.22 -7.16
C GLN A 103 9.11 -11.11 -8.22
N LEU A 104 10.24 -10.45 -8.47
CA LEU A 104 10.42 -9.57 -9.62
C LEU A 104 11.14 -10.36 -10.71
N GLY A 105 10.37 -10.91 -11.65
CA GLY A 105 10.88 -11.90 -12.60
C GLY A 105 11.21 -13.21 -11.88
N MET A 106 12.49 -13.57 -11.83
CA MET A 106 12.99 -14.75 -11.09
C MET A 106 13.74 -14.35 -9.81
N THR A 107 13.73 -13.07 -9.45
CA THR A 107 14.49 -12.54 -8.31
C THR A 107 13.54 -12.25 -7.14
N PRO A 108 13.74 -12.86 -5.96
CA PRO A 108 13.00 -12.49 -4.77
C PRO A 108 13.43 -11.09 -4.33
N VAL A 109 12.45 -10.22 -4.09
CA VAL A 109 12.67 -8.85 -3.60
C VAL A 109 11.77 -8.57 -2.42
N TYR A 110 12.22 -7.67 -1.55
CA TYR A 110 11.40 -7.09 -0.50
C TYR A 110 11.11 -5.64 -0.85
N MET A 111 9.87 -5.22 -0.65
CA MET A 111 9.46 -3.84 -0.78
C MET A 111 8.88 -3.33 0.52
N ALA A 112 9.35 -2.16 0.96
CA ALA A 112 8.81 -1.41 2.07
C ALA A 112 8.35 -0.02 1.59
N LEU A 113 7.13 0.38 1.93
CA LEU A 113 6.57 1.68 1.56
C LEU A 113 5.65 2.20 2.66
N LEU A 114 5.73 3.50 2.92
CA LEU A 114 4.84 4.19 3.87
C LEU A 114 3.77 4.95 3.08
N ARG A 115 2.51 4.86 3.52
CA ARG A 115 1.38 5.57 2.91
C ARG A 115 0.59 6.37 3.93
N PHE A 116 0.11 7.53 3.50
CA PHE A 116 -0.79 8.39 4.26
C PHE A 116 -2.22 7.86 4.18
N MET A 117 -2.86 7.66 5.33
CA MET A 117 -4.27 7.26 5.40
C MET A 117 -5.17 8.50 5.30
N GLY A 118 -5.33 9.01 4.09
CA GLY A 118 -6.14 10.19 3.80
C GLY A 118 -5.92 10.66 2.36
N ASP A 119 -6.19 11.92 2.05
CA ASP A 119 -6.12 12.46 0.70
C ASP A 119 -4.70 12.72 0.18
N GLU A 120 -4.54 12.68 -1.14
CA GLU A 120 -3.25 12.90 -1.81
C GLU A 120 -2.71 14.32 -1.61
N ALA A 121 -3.59 15.31 -1.50
CA ALA A 121 -3.21 16.70 -1.24
C ALA A 121 -2.55 16.82 0.14
N ASP A 122 -3.10 16.15 1.15
CA ASP A 122 -2.57 16.16 2.51
C ASP A 122 -1.31 15.31 2.63
N ALA A 123 -1.25 14.17 1.93
CA ALA A 123 -0.10 13.28 1.91
C ALA A 123 1.21 14.01 1.51
N ARG A 124 1.10 15.00 0.60
CA ARG A 124 2.23 15.82 0.13
C ARG A 124 2.87 16.70 1.20
N ASN A 125 2.19 16.91 2.33
CA ASN A 125 2.72 17.67 3.45
C ASN A 125 3.68 16.85 4.34
N TYR A 126 3.83 15.56 4.04
CA TYR A 126 4.61 14.63 4.85
C TYR A 126 5.69 13.94 4.02
N ASN A 127 6.87 13.82 4.61
CA ASN A 127 7.97 13.01 4.10
C ASN A 127 8.24 11.85 5.06
N TYR A 128 8.80 10.78 4.52
CA TYR A 128 9.19 9.62 5.30
C TYR A 128 10.63 9.21 4.98
N ARG A 129 11.24 8.52 5.94
CA ARG A 129 12.57 7.92 5.82
C ARG A 129 12.49 6.47 6.28
N LEU A 130 12.92 5.55 5.41
CA LEU A 130 13.17 4.15 5.77
C LEU A 130 14.67 3.93 5.79
N GLU A 131 15.18 3.35 6.87
CA GLU A 131 16.59 3.02 7.02
C GLU A 131 16.74 1.52 7.23
N VAL A 132 17.59 0.88 6.43
CA VAL A 132 18.00 -0.51 6.59
C VAL A 132 19.51 -0.52 6.78
N GLY A 133 19.99 -1.03 7.91
CA GLY A 133 21.41 -1.00 8.23
C GLY A 133 21.91 -2.27 8.91
N THR A 134 23.18 -2.60 8.67
CA THR A 134 23.92 -3.66 9.35
C THR A 134 25.42 -3.40 9.24
N ASN A 135 26.21 -3.81 10.24
CA ASN A 135 27.67 -3.78 10.22
C ASN A 135 28.29 -2.43 9.77
N GLY A 136 27.76 -1.31 10.28
CA GLY A 136 28.24 0.04 9.95
C GLY A 136 27.87 0.55 8.55
N ARG A 137 27.09 -0.22 7.79
CA ARG A 137 26.52 0.20 6.50
C ARG A 137 25.03 0.46 6.68
N LYS A 138 24.52 1.45 5.96
CA LYS A 138 23.09 1.74 5.91
C LYS A 138 22.66 2.14 4.51
N LEU A 139 21.44 1.75 4.17
CA LEU A 139 20.69 2.19 3.03
C LEU A 139 19.52 3.02 3.55
N ILE A 140 19.38 4.23 3.01
CA ILE A 140 18.33 5.17 3.38
C ILE A 140 17.46 5.41 2.14
N TRP A 141 16.16 5.30 2.32
CA TRP A 141 15.15 5.68 1.33
C TRP A 141 14.30 6.81 1.90
N GLU A 142 14.15 7.88 1.12
CA GLU A 142 13.35 9.05 1.50
C GLU A 142 12.39 9.40 0.37
N GLY A 143 11.20 9.87 0.74
CA GLY A 143 10.23 10.31 -0.24
C GLY A 143 9.04 11.00 0.40
N THR A 144 8.17 11.53 -0.46
CA THR A 144 6.87 12.07 -0.07
C THR A 144 5.86 10.94 0.04
N LEU A 145 4.95 11.03 1.02
CA LEU A 145 3.93 10.01 1.20
C LEU A 145 2.90 10.02 0.08
N ARG A 146 2.43 8.82 -0.27
CA ARG A 146 1.30 8.59 -1.18
C ARG A 146 0.04 8.26 -0.39
N SER A 147 -1.10 8.70 -0.88
CA SER A 147 -2.40 8.37 -0.30
C SER A 147 -2.75 6.89 -0.45
N ILE A 148 -3.49 6.33 0.51
CA ILE A 148 -4.13 5.00 0.36
C ILE A 148 -5.24 4.97 -0.70
N LYS A 149 -5.69 6.12 -1.24
CA LYS A 149 -6.57 6.16 -2.43
C LYS A 149 -5.88 5.57 -3.65
N ASP A 150 -4.55 5.70 -3.74
CA ASP A 150 -3.77 4.96 -4.72
C ASP A 150 -3.77 3.47 -4.35
N ARG A 151 -4.20 2.64 -5.33
CA ARG A 151 -4.21 1.19 -5.15
C ARG A 151 -2.77 0.72 -4.92
N HIS A 152 -2.57 -0.16 -3.94
CA HIS A 152 -1.29 -0.80 -3.62
C HIS A 152 -0.56 -1.34 -4.87
N ARG A 153 -1.31 -1.99 -5.77
CA ARG A 153 -0.79 -2.52 -7.04
C ARG A 153 -0.12 -1.45 -7.91
N LYS A 154 -0.66 -0.22 -7.95
CA LYS A 154 -0.07 0.88 -8.73
C LYS A 154 1.30 1.28 -8.19
N VAL A 155 1.46 1.32 -6.86
CA VAL A 155 2.73 1.67 -6.20
C VAL A 155 3.79 0.60 -6.43
N ARG A 156 3.40 -0.67 -6.32
CA ARG A 156 4.26 -1.81 -6.65
C ARG A 156 4.68 -1.80 -8.12
N ASP A 157 3.73 -1.61 -9.04
CA ASP A 157 4.00 -1.63 -10.48
C ASP A 157 4.88 -0.43 -10.91
N THR A 158 4.89 0.68 -10.14
CA THR A 158 5.81 1.81 -10.34
C THR A 158 7.12 1.71 -9.57
N HIS A 159 7.32 0.65 -8.77
CA HIS A 159 8.49 0.47 -7.90
C HIS A 159 8.75 1.68 -6.97
N ASP A 160 7.67 2.33 -6.50
CA ASP A 160 7.73 3.56 -5.72
C ASP A 160 7.76 3.24 -4.22
N GLY A 161 8.91 2.72 -3.78
CA GLY A 161 9.19 2.32 -2.40
C GLY A 161 10.60 1.75 -2.29
N LEU A 162 11.03 1.50 -1.05
CA LEU A 162 12.32 0.88 -0.79
C LEU A 162 12.30 -0.58 -1.25
N ILE A 163 13.09 -0.93 -2.26
CA ILE A 163 13.25 -2.30 -2.76
C ILE A 163 14.66 -2.81 -2.46
N ILE A 164 14.77 -4.00 -1.86
CA ILE A 164 16.03 -4.71 -1.53
C ILE A 164 15.99 -6.17 -1.96
#